data_AF-A0A2I0TBS8-F1
#
_entry.id   AF-A0A2I0TBS8-F1
#
_cell.length_a   1.000
_cell.length_b   1.000
_cell.length_c   1.000
_cell.angle_alpha   90.00
_cell.angle_beta   90.00
_cell.angle_gamma   90.00
#
_symmetry.space_group_name_H-M   'P 1'
#
loop_
_entity.id
_entity.type
_entity.pdbx_description
1 polymer ?
#
loop_
_entity_poly.entity_id
_entity_poly.type
_entity_poly.pdbx_seq_one_letter_code
_entity_poly.pdbx_strand_id
1 'polypeptide(L)' 'MSMDNHDQATAEQIRLAQMIYDKNDADFEDKVKQLMEVTGKNQDECIVALHDCNGDVNRSINILLEGSSDTVLELSLA' A
#
# COMPACT_ATOMS: atom_id res chain seq x y z
N MET A 1 -17.13 -51.24 -1.85
CA MET A 1 -15.68 -50.96 -1.75
C MET A 1 -15.22 -50.77 -3.19
N SER A 2 -14.83 -49.60 -3.67
CA SER A 2 -14.34 -48.35 -3.07
C SER A 2 -14.64 -47.26 -4.13
N MET A 3 -15.31 -46.15 -3.84
CA MET A 3 -14.86 -44.98 -3.10
C MET A 3 -13.45 -44.50 -3.51
N ASP A 4 -13.43 -43.26 -4.03
CA ASP A 4 -12.41 -42.23 -3.86
C ASP A 4 -11.48 -41.84 -5.03
N ASN A 5 -11.35 -40.52 -5.15
CA ASN A 5 -10.27 -39.73 -5.77
C ASN A 5 -10.46 -39.15 -7.19
N HIS A 6 -11.56 -38.44 -7.43
CA HIS A 6 -11.53 -37.31 -8.36
C HIS A 6 -11.68 -35.92 -7.70
N ASP A 7 -12.01 -35.85 -6.41
CA ASP A 7 -12.26 -34.59 -5.68
C ASP A 7 -11.12 -34.17 -4.73
N GLN A 8 -9.88 -34.57 -4.98
CA GLN A 8 -8.72 -34.07 -4.22
C GLN A 8 -8.01 -32.89 -4.89
N ALA A 9 -8.32 -32.58 -6.15
CA ALA A 9 -7.64 -31.51 -6.88
C ALA A 9 -8.10 -30.09 -6.51
N THR A 10 -9.21 -29.93 -5.78
CA THR A 10 -9.86 -28.61 -5.59
C THR A 10 -9.68 -28.03 -4.18
N ALA A 11 -9.52 -28.86 -3.15
CA ALA A 11 -9.42 -28.37 -1.77
C ALA A 11 -8.08 -27.64 -1.49
N GLU A 12 -6.97 -28.14 -2.02
CA GLU A 12 -5.66 -27.51 -1.85
C GLU A 12 -5.51 -26.22 -2.68
N GLN A 13 -6.07 -26.19 -3.89
CA GLN A 13 -6.09 -24.99 -4.74
C GLN A 13 -6.90 -23.84 -4.10
N ILE A 14 -8.06 -24.15 -3.49
CA ILE A 14 -8.85 -23.18 -2.73
C ILE A 14 -8.09 -22.67 -1.51
N ARG A 15 -7.33 -23.54 -0.83
CA ARG A 15 -6.55 -23.18 0.37
C ARG A 15 -5.34 -22.31 0.04
N LEU A 16 -4.68 -22.54 -1.10
CA LEU A 16 -3.57 -21.70 -1.59
C LEU A 16 -4.06 -20.29 -1.99
N ALA A 17 -5.25 -20.17 -2.60
CA ALA A 17 -5.81 -18.88 -2.99
C ALA A 17 -6.08 -17.95 -1.80
N GLN A 18 -6.41 -18.49 -0.61
CA GLN A 18 -6.67 -17.69 0.59
C GLN A 18 -5.40 -17.15 1.27
N MET A 19 -4.22 -17.71 0.98
CA MET A 19 -2.96 -17.28 1.61
C MET A 19 -2.24 -16.16 0.84
N ILE A 20 -2.68 -15.81 -0.37
CA ILE A 20 -2.02 -14.78 -1.20
C ILE A 20 -2.55 -13.37 -0.91
N TYR A 21 -3.81 -13.26 -0.45
CA TYR A 21 -4.49 -11.97 -0.26
C TYR A 21 -4.36 -11.40 1.17
N ASP A 22 -3.55 -12.03 2.03
CA ASP A 22 -3.41 -11.64 3.44
C ASP A 22 -1.99 -11.16 3.76
N LYS A 23 -1.42 -10.36 2.86
CA LYS A 23 -0.37 -9.43 3.25
C LYS A 23 -1.00 -8.06 3.31
N ASN A 24 -1.68 -7.87 4.44
CA ASN A 24 -2.08 -6.60 5.01
C ASN A 24 -0.95 -5.58 4.88
N ASP A 25 -0.96 -4.81 3.80
CA ASP A 25 -0.45 -3.45 3.80
C ASP A 25 -1.50 -2.50 4.41
N ALA A 26 -2.41 -3.01 5.26
CA ALA A 26 -3.35 -2.21 6.03
C ALA A 26 -2.63 -1.14 6.88
N ASP A 27 -1.42 -1.45 7.37
CA ASP A 27 -0.57 -0.46 8.04
C ASP A 27 -0.15 0.68 7.10
N PHE A 28 0.16 0.37 5.84
CA PHE A 28 0.49 1.39 4.85
C PHE A 28 -0.75 2.20 4.46
N GLU A 29 -1.89 1.55 4.21
CA GLU A 29 -3.15 2.24 3.90
C GLU A 29 -3.60 3.15 5.05
N ASP A 30 -3.51 2.70 6.30
CA ASP A 30 -3.85 3.50 7.48
C ASP A 30 -2.92 4.72 7.61
N LYS A 31 -1.62 4.55 7.36
CA LYS A 31 -0.65 5.64 7.35
C LYS A 31 -0.92 6.65 6.24
N VAL A 32 -1.24 6.20 5.03
CA VAL A 32 -1.64 7.08 3.90
C VAL A 32 -2.90 7.86 4.26
N LYS A 33 -3.89 7.19 4.86
CA LYS A 33 -5.14 7.83 5.27
C LYS A 33 -4.92 8.90 6.35
N GLN A 34 -4.06 8.61 7.34
CA GLN A 34 -3.66 9.58 8.34
C GLN A 34 -2.95 10.79 7.72
N LEU A 35 -2.07 10.57 6.74
CA LEU A 35 -1.43 11.66 6.01
C LEU A 35 -2.45 12.54 5.29
N MET A 36 -3.43 11.95 4.61
CA MET A 36 -4.50 12.70 3.94
C MET A 36 -5.33 13.52 4.93
N GLU A 37 -5.68 12.95 6.08
CA GLU A 37 -6.47 13.63 7.11
C GLU A 37 -5.71 14.80 7.76
N VAL A 38 -4.41 14.66 8.01
CA VAL A 38 -3.59 15.70 8.66
C VAL A 38 -3.18 16.80 7.67
N THR A 39 -2.78 16.41 6.46
CA THR A 39 -2.17 17.34 5.48
C THR A 39 -3.18 17.88 4.47
N GLY A 40 -4.34 17.24 4.34
CA GLY A 40 -5.37 17.58 3.35
C GLY A 40 -4.96 17.27 1.90
N LYS A 41 -3.88 16.51 1.70
CA LYS A 41 -3.35 16.14 0.38
C LYS A 41 -4.07 14.92 -0.21
N ASN A 42 -3.91 14.71 -1.50
CA ASN A 42 -4.47 13.53 -2.16
C ASN A 42 -3.68 12.26 -1.81
N GLN A 43 -4.32 11.12 -2.06
CA GLN A 43 -3.78 9.80 -1.74
C GLN A 43 -2.45 9.55 -2.45
N ASP A 44 -2.32 9.91 -3.73
CA ASP A 44 -1.09 9.72 -4.50
C ASP A 44 0.09 10.49 -3.92
N GLU A 45 -0.10 11.77 -3.57
CA GLU A 45 0.93 12.58 -2.89
C GLU A 45 1.32 11.95 -1.54
N CYS A 46 0.34 11.45 -0.78
CA CYS A 46 0.59 10.80 0.51
C CYS A 46 1.36 9.47 0.35
N ILE A 47 1.05 8.67 -0.67
CA ILE A 47 1.75 7.42 -1.00
C ILE A 47 3.20 7.71 -1.36
N VAL A 48 3.44 8.68 -2.23
CA VAL A 48 4.80 9.07 -2.65
C VAL A 48 5.60 9.57 -1.46
N ALA A 49 5.05 10.50 -0.67
CA ALA A 49 5.73 11.05 0.50
C ALA A 49 6.00 9.99 1.58
N LEU A 50 5.09 9.02 1.77
CA LEU A 50 5.27 7.92 2.71
C LEU A 50 6.34 6.95 2.23
N HIS A 51 6.39 6.67 0.93
CA HIS A 51 7.43 5.85 0.32
C HIS A 51 8.81 6.51 0.44
N ASP A 52 8.92 7.80 0.13
CA ASP A 52 10.16 8.58 0.21
C ASP A 52 10.69 8.70 1.64
N CYS A 53 9.79 8.63 2.63
CA CYS A 53 10.13 8.61 4.04
C CYS A 53 10.29 7.20 4.62
N ASN A 54 10.37 6.16 3.79
CA ASN A 54 10.48 4.75 4.22
C ASN A 54 9.37 4.33 5.22
N GLY A 55 8.18 4.91 5.11
CA GLY A 55 7.05 4.62 5.99
C GLY A 55 6.96 5.49 7.26
N ASP A 56 7.77 6.54 7.39
CA ASP A 56 7.69 7.50 8.51
C ASP A 56 6.63 8.59 8.27
N VAL A 57 5.48 8.42 8.92
CA VAL A 57 4.33 9.34 8.83
C VAL A 57 4.69 10.76 9.27
N ASN A 58 5.46 10.96 10.34
CA ASN A 58 5.74 12.32 10.84
C ASN A 58 6.61 13.09 9.85
N ARG A 59 7.59 12.40 9.27
CA ARG A 59 8.44 12.98 8.23
C ARG A 59 7.64 13.29 6.98
N SER A 60 6.77 12.38 6.54
CA SER A 60 5.88 12.61 5.40
C SER A 60 4.90 13.76 5.65
N ILE A 61 4.35 13.91 6.86
CA ILE A 61 3.50 15.05 7.24
C ILE A 61 4.27 16.35 7.06
N ASN A 62 5.48 16.45 7.62
CA ASN A 62 6.30 17.64 7.47
C ASN A 62 6.62 17.92 6.00
N ILE A 63 6.99 16.91 5.20
CA ILE A 63 7.25 17.10 3.77
C ILE A 63 5.99 17.54 3.01
N LEU A 64 4.82 17.01 3.31
CA LEU A 64 3.57 17.37 2.62
C LEU A 64 3.06 18.76 3.02
N LEU A 65 3.32 19.19 4.26
CA LEU A 65 2.99 20.53 4.76
C LEU A 65 4.01 21.58 4.31
N GLU A 66 5.30 21.25 4.33
CA GLU A 66 6.42 22.13 3.91
C GLU A 66 6.56 22.17 2.38
N GLY A 67 6.31 21.05 1.70
CA GLY A 67 6.44 20.83 0.25
C GLY A 67 5.27 21.33 -0.61
N SER A 68 4.52 22.33 -0.12
CA SER A 68 3.70 23.16 -1.01
C SER A 68 4.55 24.03 -1.96
N SER A 69 5.89 23.92 -1.87
CA SER A 69 6.87 24.56 -2.75
C SER A 69 7.75 23.48 -3.40
N ASP A 70 7.63 23.30 -4.72
CA ASP A 70 8.72 22.86 -5.64
C ASP A 70 9.02 21.38 -5.97
N THR A 71 8.09 20.41 -5.92
CA THR A 71 8.38 19.03 -6.42
C THR A 71 7.82 18.68 -7.81
N VAL A 72 7.35 19.67 -8.60
CA VAL A 72 6.88 19.44 -9.99
C VAL A 72 7.99 19.51 -11.04
N LEU A 73 9.27 19.61 -10.66
CA LEU A 73 10.38 19.90 -11.60
C LEU A 73 11.46 18.82 -11.72
N GLU A 74 11.18 17.54 -11.42
CA GLU A 74 12.14 16.46 -11.76
C GLU A 74 11.52 15.26 -12.48
N LEU A 75 10.53 15.49 -13.35
CA LEU A 75 10.12 14.51 -14.37
C LEU A 75 10.34 14.99 -15.81
N SER A 76 11.28 15.92 -16.02
CA SER A 76 11.63 16.42 -17.35
C SER A 76 13.12 16.60 -17.59
N LEU A 77 13.98 15.61 -17.28
CA LEU A 77 15.23 15.43 -18.04
C LEU A 77 15.93 14.08 -17.76
N ALA A 78 15.76 13.10 -18.65
CA ALA A 78 16.80 12.23 -19.23
C ALA A 78 16.16 11.06 -19.99
#